data_AF-A0A351ACV3-F1
#
_entry.id   AF-A0A351ACV3-F1
#
_cell.length_a   1.000
_cell.length_b   1.000
_cell.length_c   1.000
_cell.angle_alpha   90.00
_cell.angle_beta   90.00
_cell.angle_gamma   90.00
#
_symmetry.space_group_name_H-M   'P 1'
#
loop_
_entity.id
_entity.type
_entity.pdbx_description
1 polymer ?
#
loop_
_entity_poly.entity_id
_entity_poly.type
_entity_poly.pdbx_seq_one_letter_code
_entity_poly.pdbx_strand_id
1 'polypeptide(L)'
;SGGERRGHIRVAVADGNTVLEASHIQDSDAGKIVVGGSSLTLEALQRASEVGVSGLVVGAVRDVDLTQFLGYDIGVAITGQEKINLTLICTEGFGRLPMAERTFQLLKSLEGQFASVNGATQIRAGVIRPELIVSHTGDLSGHVAGEDVLYLEIGTPIRVIREPYFGQLGKVTELPSQLQVVGSGAEVRVLRARLEGGEEVTVPRANVEIIATS
;
A
#
# COMPACT_ATOMS: atom_id res chain seq x y z
N SER A 1 -5.26 -9.40 6.03
CA SER A 1 -6.07 -10.42 6.75
C SER A 1 -5.52 -11.81 6.46
N GLY A 2 -5.62 -12.72 7.42
CA GLY A 2 -4.98 -14.04 7.38
C GLY A 2 -3.49 -14.00 7.74
N GLY A 3 -2.98 -15.12 8.25
CA GLY A 3 -1.61 -15.27 8.74
C GLY A 3 -0.55 -15.43 7.64
N GLU A 4 0.61 -15.98 7.99
CA GLU A 4 1.66 -16.31 7.03
C GLU A 4 1.27 -17.52 6.18
N ARG A 5 1.43 -17.40 4.86
CA ARG A 5 1.26 -18.47 3.86
C ARG A 5 2.36 -18.38 2.81
N ARG A 6 2.54 -19.44 2.02
CA ARG A 6 3.60 -19.51 1.00
C ARG A 6 3.07 -20.08 -0.31
N GLY A 7 3.69 -19.69 -1.41
CA GLY A 7 3.32 -20.18 -2.74
C GLY A 7 4.12 -19.53 -3.86
N HIS A 8 3.97 -20.07 -5.07
CA HIS A 8 4.47 -19.40 -6.27
C HIS A 8 3.55 -18.25 -6.66
N ILE A 9 4.12 -17.14 -7.12
CA ILE A 9 3.37 -15.97 -7.58
C ILE A 9 2.80 -16.24 -8.98
N ARG A 10 1.53 -15.90 -9.19
CA ARG A 10 0.89 -15.82 -10.51
C ARG A 10 0.18 -14.48 -10.67
N VAL A 11 0.37 -13.81 -11.80
CA VAL A 11 -0.41 -12.62 -12.15
C VAL A 11 -1.66 -13.05 -12.91
N ALA A 12 -2.83 -12.72 -12.38
CA ALA A 12 -4.11 -13.16 -12.93
C ALA A 12 -4.75 -12.17 -13.91
N VAL A 13 -4.28 -10.94 -13.96
CA VAL A 13 -4.85 -9.85 -14.77
C VAL A 13 -3.79 -9.12 -15.59
N ALA A 14 -4.20 -8.33 -16.57
CA ALA A 14 -3.28 -7.66 -17.49
C ALA A 14 -2.56 -6.44 -16.88
N ASP A 15 -3.26 -5.69 -16.02
CA ASP A 15 -2.81 -4.40 -15.47
C ASP A 15 -3.38 -4.10 -14.07
N GLY A 16 -2.87 -3.03 -13.44
CA GLY A 16 -3.30 -2.56 -12.13
C GLY A 16 -4.72 -1.96 -12.08
N ASN A 17 -5.38 -1.73 -13.21
CA ASN A 17 -6.74 -1.21 -13.27
C ASN A 17 -7.80 -2.32 -13.31
N THR A 18 -7.40 -3.51 -13.74
CA THR A 18 -8.29 -4.65 -13.96
C THR A 18 -8.81 -5.22 -12.64
N VAL A 19 -10.10 -5.54 -12.60
CA VAL A 19 -10.75 -6.13 -11.44
C VAL A 19 -10.56 -7.64 -11.49
N LEU A 20 -10.14 -8.23 -10.36
CA LEU A 20 -10.04 -9.66 -10.21
C LEU A 20 -11.44 -10.27 -10.01
N GLU A 21 -11.97 -10.81 -11.10
CA GLU A 21 -13.22 -11.60 -11.12
C GLU A 21 -12.96 -13.10 -10.93
N ALA A 22 -14.01 -13.85 -10.56
CA ALA A 22 -13.92 -15.31 -10.34
C ALA A 22 -13.38 -16.09 -11.56
N SER A 23 -13.65 -15.62 -12.77
CA SER A 23 -13.15 -16.20 -14.03
C SER A 23 -11.62 -16.15 -14.17
N HIS A 24 -10.95 -15.24 -13.46
CA HIS A 24 -9.50 -15.14 -13.43
C HIS A 24 -8.85 -16.16 -12.49
N ILE A 25 -9.61 -16.76 -11.57
CA ILE A 25 -9.11 -17.76 -10.62
C ILE A 25 -9.22 -19.15 -11.25
N GLN A 26 -8.07 -19.80 -11.44
CA GLN A 26 -7.97 -21.10 -12.09
C GLN A 26 -7.81 -22.21 -11.06
N ASP A 27 -8.24 -23.44 -11.37
CA ASP A 27 -8.00 -24.60 -10.48
C ASP A 27 -6.50 -24.84 -10.21
N SER A 28 -5.64 -24.44 -11.16
CA SER A 28 -4.18 -24.51 -11.01
C SER A 28 -3.61 -23.49 -10.01
N ASP A 29 -4.43 -22.58 -9.47
CA ASP A 29 -4.02 -21.57 -8.48
C ASP A 29 -3.99 -22.11 -7.05
N ALA A 30 -4.38 -23.37 -6.84
CA ALA A 30 -4.24 -24.05 -5.57
C ALA A 30 -2.79 -23.97 -5.05
N GLY A 31 -2.62 -23.48 -3.81
CA GLY A 31 -1.33 -23.27 -3.18
C GLY A 31 -0.50 -22.08 -3.69
N LYS A 32 -1.00 -21.30 -4.65
CA LYS A 32 -0.30 -20.13 -5.22
C LYS A 32 -0.67 -18.82 -4.52
N ILE A 33 0.16 -17.80 -4.74
CA ILE A 33 -0.15 -16.41 -4.40
C ILE A 33 -0.59 -15.73 -5.70
N VAL A 34 -1.85 -15.32 -5.77
CA VAL A 34 -2.45 -14.72 -6.96
C VAL A 34 -2.45 -13.20 -6.83
N VAL A 35 -1.88 -12.53 -7.83
CA VAL A 35 -1.84 -11.07 -7.95
C VAL A 35 -2.95 -10.62 -8.90
N GLY A 36 -3.84 -9.78 -8.41
CA GLY A 36 -4.86 -9.08 -9.18
C GLY A 36 -4.45 -7.64 -9.52
N GLY A 37 -5.42 -6.83 -9.93
CA GLY A 37 -5.22 -5.43 -10.28
C GLY A 37 -5.87 -4.52 -9.24
N SER A 38 -6.91 -3.78 -9.64
CA SER A 38 -7.51 -2.71 -8.84
C SER A 38 -8.29 -3.21 -7.62
N SER A 39 -9.12 -4.22 -7.79
CA SER A 39 -9.89 -4.79 -6.69
C SER A 39 -10.24 -6.23 -6.99
N LEU A 40 -10.98 -6.88 -6.09
CA LEU A 40 -11.61 -8.17 -6.36
C LEU A 40 -13.12 -8.12 -6.10
N THR A 41 -13.86 -9.05 -6.71
CA THR A 41 -15.27 -9.28 -6.37
C THR A 41 -15.39 -10.31 -5.24
N LEU A 42 -16.55 -10.35 -4.58
CA LEU A 42 -16.84 -11.38 -3.57
C LEU A 42 -16.72 -12.79 -4.14
N GLU A 43 -17.21 -13.00 -5.36
CA GLU A 43 -17.17 -14.29 -6.04
C GLU A 43 -15.72 -14.71 -6.32
N ALA A 44 -14.83 -13.77 -6.64
CA ALA A 44 -13.40 -14.05 -6.79
C ALA A 44 -12.75 -14.47 -5.47
N LEU A 45 -13.12 -13.80 -4.36
CA LEU A 45 -12.63 -14.14 -3.03
C LEU A 45 -13.08 -15.54 -2.60
N GLN A 46 -14.36 -15.85 -2.81
CA GLN A 46 -14.95 -17.16 -2.54
C GLN A 46 -14.30 -18.24 -3.41
N ARG A 47 -14.16 -18.00 -4.71
CA ARG A 47 -13.53 -18.95 -5.64
C ARG A 47 -12.08 -19.23 -5.27
N ALA A 48 -11.30 -18.21 -4.90
CA ALA A 48 -9.93 -18.37 -4.44
C ALA A 48 -9.85 -19.22 -3.17
N SER A 49 -10.77 -19.01 -2.22
CA SER A 49 -10.90 -19.84 -1.03
C SER A 49 -11.24 -21.29 -1.37
N GLU A 50 -12.21 -21.53 -2.26
CA GLU A 50 -12.63 -22.88 -2.68
C GLU A 50 -11.52 -23.66 -3.39
N VAL A 51 -10.78 -22.99 -4.29
CA VAL A 51 -9.63 -23.56 -5.01
C VAL A 51 -8.46 -23.86 -4.06
N GLY A 52 -8.38 -23.18 -2.92
CA GLY A 52 -7.26 -23.30 -1.99
C GLY A 52 -6.06 -22.46 -2.40
N VAL A 53 -6.30 -21.25 -2.92
CA VAL A 53 -5.28 -20.23 -3.16
C VAL A 53 -4.61 -19.87 -1.82
N SER A 54 -3.28 -19.84 -1.78
CA SER A 54 -2.53 -19.49 -0.56
C SER A 54 -2.65 -18.00 -0.24
N GLY A 55 -2.63 -17.12 -1.22
CA GLY A 55 -2.75 -15.69 -0.97
C GLY A 55 -3.25 -14.88 -2.16
N LEU A 56 -3.80 -13.71 -1.86
CA LEU A 56 -4.31 -12.72 -2.80
C LEU A 56 -3.64 -11.38 -2.54
N VAL A 57 -3.14 -10.74 -3.60
CA VAL A 57 -2.62 -9.38 -3.58
C VAL A 57 -3.39 -8.55 -4.60
N VAL A 58 -4.09 -7.52 -4.14
CA VAL A 58 -4.92 -6.64 -4.98
C VAL A 58 -4.74 -5.19 -4.56
N GLY A 59 -5.29 -4.27 -5.33
CA GLY A 59 -5.24 -2.86 -4.98
C GLY A 59 -6.10 -2.54 -3.76
N ALA A 60 -7.39 -2.83 -3.85
CA ALA A 60 -8.34 -2.60 -2.78
C ALA A 60 -9.39 -3.71 -2.65
N VAL A 61 -10.04 -3.76 -1.49
CA VAL A 61 -11.19 -4.63 -1.24
C VAL A 61 -12.37 -3.81 -0.72
N ARG A 62 -13.59 -4.14 -1.15
CA ARG A 62 -14.79 -3.52 -0.58
C ARG A 62 -15.05 -4.09 0.81
N ASP A 63 -15.33 -3.20 1.76
CA ASP A 63 -15.65 -3.58 3.14
C ASP A 63 -16.81 -4.59 3.21
N VAL A 64 -17.88 -4.33 2.45
CA VAL A 64 -19.05 -5.23 2.37
C VAL A 64 -18.72 -6.65 1.89
N ASP A 65 -17.80 -6.79 0.92
CA ASP A 65 -17.40 -8.10 0.40
C ASP A 65 -16.54 -8.83 1.44
N LEU A 66 -15.64 -8.10 2.10
CA LEU A 66 -14.80 -8.65 3.14
C LEU A 66 -15.62 -9.11 4.35
N THR A 67 -16.55 -8.29 4.84
CA THR A 67 -17.48 -8.66 5.92
C THR A 67 -18.33 -9.86 5.53
N GLN A 68 -18.86 -9.90 4.30
CA GLN A 68 -19.65 -11.03 3.83
C GLN A 68 -18.83 -12.33 3.73
N PHE A 69 -17.58 -12.24 3.31
CA PHE A 69 -16.67 -13.40 3.26
C PHE A 69 -16.24 -13.88 4.65
N LEU A 70 -15.97 -12.96 5.58
CA LEU A 70 -15.56 -13.29 6.95
C LEU A 70 -16.73 -13.74 7.83
N GLY A 71 -17.95 -13.26 7.53
CA GLY A 71 -19.13 -13.43 8.36
C GLY A 71 -19.21 -12.49 9.58
N TYR A 72 -18.30 -11.51 9.66
CA TYR A 72 -18.24 -10.49 10.71
C TYR A 72 -17.42 -9.28 10.26
N ASP A 73 -17.59 -8.13 10.92
CA ASP A 73 -16.84 -6.92 10.61
C ASP A 73 -15.37 -7.04 11.04
N ILE A 74 -14.45 -6.66 10.16
CA ILE A 74 -13.03 -6.72 10.45
C ILE A 74 -12.64 -5.63 11.46
N GLY A 75 -11.82 -6.01 12.45
CA GLY A 75 -11.24 -5.05 13.39
C GLY A 75 -10.23 -4.13 12.70
N VAL A 76 -10.27 -2.83 12.99
CA VAL A 76 -9.36 -1.82 12.42
C VAL A 76 -7.98 -1.76 13.08
N ALA A 77 -7.80 -2.35 14.28
CA ALA A 77 -6.58 -2.19 15.07
C ALA A 77 -5.55 -3.31 14.87
N ILE A 78 -6.02 -4.54 14.72
CA ILE A 78 -5.21 -5.76 14.62
C ILE A 78 -5.90 -6.71 13.64
N THR A 79 -5.19 -7.17 12.62
CA THR A 79 -5.65 -8.16 11.64
C THR A 79 -4.60 -9.24 11.43
N GLY A 80 -4.96 -10.35 10.77
CA GLY A 80 -4.07 -11.48 10.48
C GLY A 80 -4.38 -12.75 11.27
N GLN A 81 -5.35 -12.68 12.19
CA GLN A 81 -5.82 -13.82 12.98
C GLN A 81 -7.19 -14.34 12.51
N GLU A 82 -7.71 -13.81 11.40
CA GLU A 82 -8.96 -14.25 10.83
C GLU A 82 -8.88 -15.75 10.45
N LYS A 83 -9.91 -16.52 10.78
CA LYS A 83 -9.98 -17.97 10.51
C LYS A 83 -10.35 -18.26 9.06
N ILE A 84 -9.54 -17.76 8.13
CA ILE A 84 -9.68 -17.96 6.69
C ILE A 84 -8.53 -18.80 6.14
N ASN A 85 -8.77 -19.49 5.04
CA ASN A 85 -7.84 -20.43 4.39
C ASN A 85 -6.87 -19.78 3.39
N LEU A 86 -6.94 -18.46 3.21
CA LEU A 86 -6.05 -17.66 2.37
C LEU A 86 -5.57 -16.41 3.10
N THR A 87 -4.56 -15.74 2.56
CA THR A 87 -4.08 -14.44 3.05
C THR A 87 -4.41 -13.35 2.03
N LEU A 88 -5.01 -12.24 2.48
CA LEU A 88 -5.34 -11.10 1.61
C LEU A 88 -4.50 -9.87 2.00
N ILE A 89 -3.79 -9.32 1.02
CA ILE A 89 -3.08 -8.04 1.09
C ILE A 89 -3.73 -7.06 0.09
N CYS A 90 -3.97 -5.84 0.56
CA CYS A 90 -4.43 -4.72 -0.27
C CYS A 90 -3.35 -3.63 -0.26
N THR A 91 -2.92 -3.17 -1.43
CA THR A 91 -1.86 -2.16 -1.55
C THR A 91 -2.37 -0.72 -1.34
N GLU A 92 -3.63 -0.45 -1.71
CA GLU A 92 -4.28 0.86 -1.60
C GLU A 92 -5.43 0.87 -0.56
N GLY A 93 -5.78 -0.28 0.01
CA GLY A 93 -6.69 -0.38 1.16
C GLY A 93 -8.13 -0.77 0.79
N PHE A 94 -9.10 0.08 1.11
CA PHE A 94 -10.53 -0.23 0.96
C PHE A 94 -11.17 0.48 -0.23
N GLY A 95 -12.16 -0.17 -0.84
CA GLY A 95 -12.93 0.34 -1.98
C GLY A 95 -12.54 -0.32 -3.29
N ARG A 96 -12.48 0.49 -4.36
CA ARG A 96 -12.02 0.07 -5.70
C ARG A 96 -11.00 1.10 -6.17
N LEU A 97 -9.72 0.77 -6.01
CA LEU A 97 -8.61 1.66 -6.30
C LEU A 97 -7.62 0.92 -7.18
N PRO A 98 -7.21 1.48 -8.33
CA PRO A 98 -6.19 0.84 -9.15
C PRO A 98 -4.90 0.65 -8.36
N MET A 99 -4.31 -0.54 -8.50
CA MET A 99 -2.98 -0.77 -7.98
C MET A 99 -2.00 0.16 -8.70
N ALA A 100 -1.14 0.85 -7.94
CA ALA A 100 -0.14 1.71 -8.55
C ALA A 100 0.69 0.94 -9.59
N GLU A 101 0.85 1.52 -10.79
CA GLU A 101 1.48 0.85 -11.94
C GLU A 101 2.87 0.29 -11.59
N ARG A 102 3.68 1.04 -10.83
CA ARG A 102 4.99 0.59 -10.35
C ARG A 102 4.90 -0.66 -9.49
N THR A 103 3.93 -0.72 -8.57
CA THR A 103 3.70 -1.89 -7.70
C THR A 103 3.26 -3.09 -8.53
N PHE A 104 2.36 -2.88 -9.48
CA PHE A 104 1.89 -3.94 -10.37
C PHE A 104 3.04 -4.51 -11.22
N GLN A 105 3.86 -3.65 -11.85
CA GLN A 105 5.02 -4.08 -12.64
C GLN A 105 6.06 -4.81 -11.80
N LEU A 106 6.29 -4.39 -10.55
CA LEU A 106 7.15 -5.12 -9.61
C LEU A 106 6.59 -6.52 -9.30
N LEU A 107 5.30 -6.64 -8.95
CA LEU A 107 4.70 -7.96 -8.69
C LEU A 107 4.72 -8.85 -9.93
N LYS A 108 4.57 -8.25 -11.12
CA LYS A 108 4.66 -8.93 -12.40
C LYS A 108 6.07 -9.42 -12.73
N SER A 109 7.12 -8.68 -12.39
CA SER A 109 8.50 -9.16 -12.56
C SER A 109 8.84 -10.36 -11.66
N LEU A 110 8.04 -10.57 -10.61
CA LEU A 110 8.19 -11.67 -9.65
C LEU A 110 7.32 -12.90 -10.00
N GLU A 111 6.62 -12.90 -11.13
CA GLU A 111 5.81 -14.04 -11.56
C GLU A 111 6.63 -15.34 -11.64
N GLY A 112 6.06 -16.43 -11.12
CA GLY A 112 6.71 -17.74 -11.02
C GLY A 112 7.66 -17.90 -9.84
N GLN A 113 8.08 -16.82 -9.17
CA GLN A 113 8.95 -16.90 -8.00
C GLN A 113 8.21 -17.43 -6.77
N PHE A 114 8.94 -18.09 -5.87
CA PHE A 114 8.38 -18.58 -4.61
C PHE A 114 8.44 -17.50 -3.54
N ALA A 115 7.32 -17.26 -2.86
CA ALA A 115 7.20 -16.19 -1.88
C ALA A 115 6.48 -16.63 -0.60
N SER A 116 6.76 -15.92 0.49
CA SER A 116 5.95 -15.91 1.70
C SER A 116 5.08 -14.64 1.71
N VAL A 117 3.83 -14.77 2.11
CA VAL A 117 2.85 -13.68 2.24
C VAL A 117 2.27 -13.68 3.64
N ASN A 118 2.26 -12.54 4.29
CA ASN A 118 1.73 -12.38 5.63
C ASN A 118 0.81 -11.15 5.68
N GLY A 119 -0.46 -11.38 6.00
CA GLY A 119 -1.51 -10.36 6.01
C GLY A 119 -1.69 -9.70 7.38
N ALA A 120 -0.84 -10.01 8.36
CA ALA A 120 -0.92 -9.46 9.70
C ALA A 120 -0.65 -7.96 9.70
N THR A 121 -1.52 -7.19 10.36
CA THR A 121 -1.37 -5.74 10.51
C THR A 121 -1.63 -5.35 11.95
N GLN A 122 -0.79 -4.48 12.51
CA GLN A 122 -0.98 -3.90 13.84
C GLN A 122 -0.59 -2.42 13.80
N ILE A 123 -1.55 -1.54 14.08
CA ILE A 123 -1.36 -0.08 13.90
C ILE A 123 -0.97 0.67 15.18
N ARG A 124 -1.11 0.06 16.37
CA ARG A 124 -0.75 0.67 17.66
C ARG A 124 0.10 -0.31 18.48
N ALA A 125 1.13 0.22 19.17
CA ALA A 125 2.11 -0.50 20.00
C ALA A 125 2.79 -1.70 19.30
N GLY A 126 3.99 -1.50 18.73
CA GLY A 126 4.68 -2.55 17.96
C GLY A 126 4.06 -2.74 16.58
N VAL A 127 4.30 -1.76 15.69
CA VAL A 127 3.70 -1.71 14.35
C VAL A 127 4.09 -2.95 13.55
N ILE A 128 3.08 -3.66 13.05
CA ILE A 128 3.25 -4.78 12.12
C ILE A 128 2.58 -4.38 10.81
N ARG A 129 3.29 -4.57 9.70
CA ARG A 129 2.79 -4.32 8.35
C ARG A 129 2.64 -5.65 7.62
N PRO A 130 1.66 -5.75 6.70
CA PRO A 130 1.65 -6.85 5.75
C PRO A 130 2.95 -6.90 4.95
N GLU A 131 3.39 -8.10 4.60
CA GLU A 131 4.62 -8.31 3.86
C GLU A 131 4.45 -9.42 2.83
N LEU A 132 5.15 -9.27 1.70
CA LEU A 132 5.36 -10.29 0.70
C LEU A 132 6.86 -10.40 0.46
N ILE A 133 7.44 -11.54 0.83
CA ILE A 133 8.88 -11.80 0.79
C ILE A 133 9.13 -12.84 -0.30
N VAL A 134 9.88 -12.45 -1.33
CA VAL A 134 10.21 -13.34 -2.45
C VAL A 134 11.60 -13.94 -2.26
N SER A 135 11.68 -15.25 -2.36
CA SER A 135 12.95 -15.99 -2.37
C SER A 135 13.62 -15.76 -3.73
N HIS A 136 14.73 -15.03 -3.76
CA HIS A 136 15.46 -14.76 -5.00
C HIS A 136 16.89 -15.27 -4.89
N THR A 137 17.34 -16.05 -5.88
CA THR A 137 18.71 -16.60 -5.98
C THR A 137 19.55 -15.97 -7.09
N GLY A 138 18.99 -15.02 -7.85
CA GLY A 138 19.69 -14.26 -8.90
C GLY A 138 20.24 -12.91 -8.42
N ASP A 139 21.12 -12.33 -9.23
CA ASP A 139 21.73 -11.03 -8.99
C ASP A 139 20.68 -9.91 -8.94
N LEU A 140 20.68 -9.10 -7.87
CA LEU A 140 19.75 -7.98 -7.67
C LEU A 140 20.11 -6.75 -8.50
N SER A 141 21.09 -6.86 -9.41
CA SER A 141 21.77 -5.78 -10.10
C SER A 141 20.92 -4.91 -11.05
N GLY A 142 19.62 -5.22 -11.21
CA GLY A 142 18.65 -4.41 -11.96
C GLY A 142 17.44 -3.89 -11.17
N HIS A 143 17.28 -4.25 -9.89
CA HIS A 143 16.17 -3.76 -9.08
C HIS A 143 16.67 -2.62 -8.21
N VAL A 144 16.49 -1.40 -8.71
CA VAL A 144 16.76 -0.18 -7.94
C VAL A 144 15.88 -0.22 -6.70
N ALA A 145 16.49 -0.58 -5.57
CA ALA A 145 15.93 -0.34 -4.27
C ALA A 145 15.66 1.17 -4.16
N GLY A 146 14.38 1.56 -4.19
CA GLY A 146 13.91 2.84 -3.67
C GLY A 146 14.49 4.11 -4.29
N GLU A 147 14.41 4.29 -5.61
CA GLU A 147 14.40 5.65 -6.19
C GLU A 147 12.96 5.98 -6.62
N ASP A 148 12.18 6.40 -5.62
CA ASP A 148 11.25 7.54 -5.62
C ASP A 148 10.67 7.65 -4.20
N VAL A 149 11.51 7.44 -3.16
CA VAL A 149 11.24 8.15 -1.92
C VAL A 149 11.53 9.58 -2.29
N LEU A 150 10.51 10.33 -2.71
CA LEU A 150 10.65 11.77 -2.85
C LEU A 150 11.11 12.26 -1.48
N TYR A 151 12.36 12.67 -1.40
CA TYR A 151 12.89 13.23 -0.18
C TYR A 151 12.41 14.68 -0.09
N LEU A 152 12.05 15.07 1.13
CA LEU A 152 11.82 16.47 1.45
C LEU A 152 13.17 17.16 1.41
N GLU A 153 13.46 17.82 0.30
CA GLU A 153 14.66 18.61 0.04
C GLU A 153 14.27 20.07 -0.25
N ILE A 154 15.25 20.97 -0.20
CA ILE A 154 15.03 22.34 -0.63
C ILE A 154 14.70 22.31 -2.12
N GLY A 155 13.57 22.90 -2.48
CA GLY A 155 13.04 22.89 -3.83
C GLY A 155 12.02 21.78 -4.11
N THR A 156 11.77 20.86 -3.18
CA THR A 156 10.71 19.87 -3.36
C THR A 156 9.34 20.57 -3.44
N PRO A 157 8.54 20.31 -4.49
CA PRO A 157 7.18 20.83 -4.57
C PRO A 157 6.28 20.05 -3.61
N ILE A 158 5.42 20.76 -2.90
CA ILE A 158 4.59 20.21 -1.82
C ILE A 158 3.17 20.75 -1.88
N ARG A 159 2.23 19.99 -1.31
CA ARG A 159 0.88 20.44 -0.96
C ARG A 159 0.71 20.41 0.55
N VAL A 160 0.15 21.48 1.13
CA VAL A 160 -0.15 21.51 2.55
C VAL A 160 -1.46 20.73 2.80
N ILE A 161 -1.45 19.78 3.73
CA ILE A 161 -2.58 18.88 4.02
C ILE A 161 -3.25 19.16 5.37
N ARG A 162 -2.92 20.30 6.00
CA ARG A 162 -3.53 20.76 7.26
C ARG A 162 -3.75 22.28 7.23
N GLU A 163 -4.70 22.73 8.04
CA GLU A 163 -4.91 24.16 8.32
C GLU A 163 -3.64 24.81 8.92
N PRO A 164 -3.46 26.13 8.76
CA PRO A 164 -4.37 27.08 8.08
C PRO A 164 -4.23 27.11 6.56
N TYR A 165 -3.18 26.47 6.00
CA TYR A 165 -2.86 26.57 4.57
C TYR A 165 -3.35 25.37 3.75
N PHE A 166 -4.37 24.66 4.22
CA PHE A 166 -4.85 23.41 3.61
C PHE A 166 -5.11 23.57 2.11
N GLY A 167 -4.57 22.66 1.31
CA GLY A 167 -4.72 22.62 -0.14
C GLY A 167 -3.76 23.55 -0.90
N GLN A 168 -3.05 24.46 -0.24
CA GLN A 168 -2.13 25.36 -0.93
C GLN A 168 -0.88 24.61 -1.41
N LEU A 169 -0.46 24.93 -2.64
CA LEU A 169 0.76 24.43 -3.24
C LEU A 169 1.92 25.35 -2.93
N GLY A 170 3.11 24.77 -2.82
CA GLY A 170 4.32 25.53 -2.58
C GLY A 170 5.58 24.73 -2.85
N LYS A 171 6.71 25.38 -2.63
CA LYS A 171 8.04 24.81 -2.80
C LYS A 171 8.83 24.98 -1.52
N VAL A 172 9.48 23.92 -1.05
CA VAL A 172 10.30 23.96 0.17
C VAL A 172 11.46 24.93 -0.02
N THR A 173 11.65 25.86 0.91
CA THR A 173 12.74 26.84 0.89
C THR A 173 13.79 26.56 1.96
N GLU A 174 13.42 25.94 3.08
CA GLU A 174 14.34 25.62 4.18
C GLU A 174 13.91 24.37 4.94
N LEU A 175 14.87 23.61 5.45
CA LEU A 175 14.66 22.43 6.29
C LEU A 175 15.45 22.55 7.59
N PRO A 176 14.95 23.31 8.58
CA PRO A 176 15.60 23.42 9.88
C PRO A 176 15.85 22.04 10.50
N SER A 177 17.06 21.83 11.01
CA SER A 177 17.48 20.57 11.64
C SER A 177 17.01 20.44 13.09
N GLN A 178 16.78 21.58 13.75
CA GLN A 178 16.30 21.65 15.13
C GLN A 178 14.77 21.56 15.19
N LEU A 179 14.25 20.92 16.25
CA LEU A 179 12.82 20.92 16.55
C LEU A 179 12.36 22.35 16.89
N GLN A 180 11.17 22.72 16.43
CA GLN A 180 10.55 24.00 16.76
C GLN A 180 9.25 23.78 17.52
N VAL A 181 9.00 24.66 18.49
CA VAL A 181 7.73 24.72 19.22
C VAL A 181 6.70 25.36 18.31
N VAL A 182 5.69 24.58 17.92
CA VAL A 182 4.55 25.09 17.13
C VAL A 182 3.45 25.62 18.07
N GLY A 183 2.43 26.29 17.52
CA GLY A 183 1.38 26.95 18.33
C GLY A 183 0.61 26.04 19.30
N SER A 184 0.70 24.72 19.15
CA SER A 184 0.15 23.73 20.09
C SER A 184 1.07 23.42 21.29
N GLY A 185 2.27 24.00 21.37
CA GLY A 185 3.27 23.73 22.40
C GLY A 185 4.12 22.48 22.15
N ALA A 186 3.89 21.73 21.08
CA ALA A 186 4.66 20.54 20.73
C ALA A 186 5.96 20.89 20.00
N GLU A 187 7.05 20.17 20.30
CA GLU A 187 8.31 20.25 19.58
C GLU A 187 8.28 19.33 18.36
N VAL A 188 8.29 19.91 17.16
CA VAL A 188 8.18 19.15 15.91
C VAL A 188 9.22 19.57 14.89
N ARG A 189 9.54 18.67 13.97
CA ARG A 189 10.34 19.02 12.79
C ARG A 189 9.47 19.84 11.84
N VAL A 190 9.95 21.02 11.50
CA VAL A 190 9.27 21.93 10.56
C VAL A 190 10.03 22.00 9.23
N LEU A 191 9.38 22.60 8.26
CA LEU A 191 9.96 23.09 7.00
C LEU A 191 9.46 24.51 6.77
N ARG A 192 10.22 25.28 6.00
CA ARG A 192 9.73 26.52 5.39
C ARG A 192 9.40 26.27 3.94
N ALA A 193 8.29 26.83 3.48
CA ALA A 193 7.89 26.74 2.09
C ALA A 193 7.39 28.09 1.59
N ARG A 194 7.65 28.35 0.32
CA ARG A 194 7.05 29.46 -0.42
C ARG A 194 5.80 28.93 -1.11
N LEU A 195 4.64 29.42 -0.69
CA LEU A 195 3.36 29.10 -1.32
C LEU A 195 3.25 29.83 -2.68
N GLU A 196 2.40 29.35 -3.58
CA GLU A 196 2.20 29.96 -4.91
C GLU A 196 1.76 31.43 -4.85
N GLY A 197 1.09 31.84 -3.76
CA GLY A 197 0.75 33.24 -3.48
C GLY A 197 1.93 34.14 -3.08
N GLY A 198 3.14 33.60 -3.01
CA GLY A 198 4.38 34.31 -2.66
C GLY A 198 4.66 34.40 -1.16
N GLU A 199 3.73 33.99 -0.30
CA GLU A 199 3.89 33.93 1.16
C GLU A 199 4.91 32.84 1.54
N GLU A 200 5.84 33.17 2.44
CA GLU A 200 6.67 32.16 3.12
C GLU A 200 6.00 31.71 4.42
N VAL A 201 5.84 30.41 4.58
CA VAL A 201 5.20 29.80 5.75
C VAL A 201 6.10 28.77 6.39
N THR A 202 5.97 28.61 7.71
CA THR A 202 6.62 27.53 8.47
C THR A 202 5.55 26.53 8.89
N VAL A 203 5.69 25.27 8.49
CA VAL A 203 4.72 24.20 8.78
C VAL A 203 5.42 22.93 9.28
N PRO A 204 4.78 22.11 10.12
CA PRO A 204 5.28 20.79 10.46
C PRO A 204 5.50 19.95 9.20
N ARG A 205 6.58 19.16 9.16
CA ARG A 205 6.83 18.26 8.02
C ARG A 205 5.71 17.23 7.83
N ALA A 206 5.04 16.84 8.90
CA ALA A 206 3.89 15.93 8.85
C ALA A 206 2.62 16.58 8.24
N ASN A 207 2.61 17.89 8.02
CA ASN A 207 1.47 18.63 7.49
C ASN A 207 1.59 18.91 5.99
N VAL A 208 2.54 18.28 5.31
CA VAL A 208 2.71 18.40 3.85
C VAL A 208 2.81 17.03 3.22
N GLU A 209 2.42 16.95 1.97
CA GLU A 209 2.74 15.83 1.08
C GLU A 209 3.58 16.34 -0.09
N ILE A 210 4.40 15.47 -0.67
CA ILE A 210 5.19 15.79 -1.85
C ILE A 210 4.35 15.50 -3.08
N ILE A 211 4.38 16.42 -4.05
CA ILE A 211 3.72 16.24 -5.34
C ILE A 211 4.77 15.91 -6.40
N ALA A 212 4.57 14.85 -7.18
CA ALA A 212 5.41 14.60 -8.34
C ALA A 212 5.05 15.62 -9.43
N THR A 213 6.04 16.35 -9.95
CA THR A 213 5.83 17.15 -11.17
C THR A 213 6.10 16.23 -12.35
N SER A 214 5.07 15.99 -13.17
CA SER A 214 5.18 15.26 -14.43
C SER A 214 6.04 16.00 -15.45
#